data_AF-A0A965LI42-F1
#
_entry.id   AF-A0A965LI42-F1
#
_cell.length_a   1.000
_cell.length_b   1.000
_cell.length_c   1.000
_cell.angle_alpha   90.00
_cell.angle_beta   90.00
_cell.angle_gamma   90.00
#
_symmetry.space_group_name_H-M   'P 1'
#
loop_
_entity.id
_entity.type
_entity.pdbx_description
1 polymer ?
#
loop_
_entity_poly.entity_id
_entity_poly.type
_entity_poly.pdbx_seq_one_letter_code
_entity_poly.pdbx_strand_id
1 'polypeptide(L)'
;MKQSAQTIAFGSLDAKTYGDSTFALSATANSGLSVSYSSSDTSVATVAGSTVTILKAGSTVITASQAGNAQYAAATSVQQTLTVGAKALTIGAPTLTTTKEYDGTTTAAVTAGALSGVVGSDTVTASATAEYDTAGLGTSKTIMVSYSLGGAQAGNYSAPANSEVTNGVITAKALTITGISIANKTYDGTTAATITGTAAYSGLVGSESFAVAGTPSAVFDSVAVGNGKSVTVSGYTAPTANYSISQPTGLTANIGAASLSSGDITITPVGDGSFTASATGVSGLGGRRAA
;
A
#
# COMPACT_ATOMS: atom_id res chain seq x y z
N MET A 1 -43.24 -7.84 68.13
CA MET A 1 -43.64 -9.06 67.38
C MET A 1 -42.48 -9.45 66.45
N LYS A 2 -42.26 -10.73 66.20
CA LYS A 2 -41.19 -11.21 65.29
C LYS A 2 -41.73 -11.20 63.85
N GLN A 3 -41.02 -10.53 62.94
CA GLN A 3 -41.37 -10.52 61.52
C GLN A 3 -41.07 -11.88 60.85
N SER A 4 -41.84 -12.23 59.81
CA SER A 4 -41.61 -13.40 58.95
C SER A 4 -40.49 -13.12 57.93
N ALA A 5 -39.72 -14.15 57.57
CA ALA A 5 -38.76 -14.06 56.48
C ALA A 5 -39.47 -14.07 55.11
N GLN A 6 -38.81 -13.48 54.11
CA GLN A 6 -39.29 -13.42 52.72
C GLN A 6 -38.10 -13.45 51.75
N THR A 7 -38.39 -13.75 50.49
CA THR A 7 -37.40 -13.90 49.43
C THR A 7 -37.81 -13.14 48.16
N ILE A 8 -36.81 -12.76 47.36
CA ILE A 8 -36.99 -12.18 46.03
C ILE A 8 -36.67 -13.27 44.99
N ALA A 9 -37.52 -13.42 43.98
CA ALA A 9 -37.23 -14.15 42.77
C ALA A 9 -36.89 -13.15 41.66
N PHE A 10 -35.63 -13.14 41.20
CA PHE A 10 -35.16 -12.29 40.10
C PHE A 10 -34.25 -13.12 39.20
N GLY A 11 -34.78 -13.51 38.03
CA GLY A 11 -34.06 -14.32 37.05
C GLY A 11 -32.95 -13.56 36.35
N SER A 12 -32.04 -14.28 35.68
CA SER A 12 -30.98 -13.69 34.86
C SER A 12 -31.53 -12.77 33.79
N LEU A 13 -30.78 -11.71 33.47
CA LEU A 13 -31.13 -10.77 32.41
C LEU A 13 -30.54 -11.22 31.08
N ASP A 14 -31.33 -11.12 30.01
CA ASP A 14 -30.82 -11.30 28.66
C ASP A 14 -29.80 -10.21 28.31
N ALA A 15 -28.78 -10.57 27.54
CA ALA A 15 -27.88 -9.60 26.95
C ALA A 15 -28.65 -8.64 26.03
N LYS A 16 -28.23 -7.38 26.03
CA LYS A 16 -28.77 -6.31 25.18
C LYS A 16 -27.69 -5.80 24.26
N THR A 17 -28.08 -5.03 23.26
CA THR A 17 -27.16 -4.30 22.39
C THR A 17 -27.36 -2.81 22.58
N TYR A 18 -26.28 -2.03 22.45
CA TYR A 18 -26.39 -0.58 22.44
C TYR A 18 -27.39 -0.12 21.36
N GLY A 19 -28.28 0.80 21.73
CA GLY A 19 -29.37 1.27 20.87
C GLY A 19 -30.67 0.45 20.95
N ASP A 20 -30.69 -0.66 21.69
CA ASP A 20 -31.96 -1.36 22.00
C ASP A 20 -32.91 -0.45 22.79
N SER A 21 -34.21 -0.66 22.61
CA SER A 21 -35.25 0.04 23.37
C SER A 21 -35.18 -0.28 24.87
N THR A 22 -35.77 0.61 25.68
CA THR A 22 -35.96 0.36 27.11
C THR A 22 -36.72 -0.94 27.37
N PHE A 23 -36.44 -1.62 28.46
CA PHE A 23 -37.11 -2.87 28.84
C PHE A 23 -37.51 -2.89 30.32
N ALA A 24 -38.49 -3.72 30.68
CA ALA A 24 -39.01 -3.82 32.03
C ALA A 24 -38.38 -4.98 32.82
N LEU A 25 -38.20 -4.78 34.13
CA LEU A 25 -37.79 -5.78 35.11
C LEU A 25 -39.02 -6.39 35.80
N SER A 26 -38.94 -7.67 36.15
CA SER A 26 -40.09 -8.44 36.63
C SER A 26 -39.79 -9.30 37.87
N ALA A 27 -38.88 -8.87 38.75
CA ALA A 27 -38.65 -9.54 40.02
C ALA A 27 -39.90 -9.52 40.90
N THR A 28 -40.11 -10.59 41.67
CA THR A 28 -41.24 -10.72 42.61
C THR A 28 -40.73 -11.02 44.01
N ALA A 29 -41.47 -10.57 45.03
CA ALA A 29 -41.25 -10.97 46.42
C ALA A 29 -42.39 -11.90 46.87
N ASN A 30 -42.07 -12.99 47.58
CA ASN A 30 -43.10 -13.95 48.03
C ASN A 30 -44.07 -13.36 49.08
N SER A 31 -43.74 -12.21 49.65
CA SER A 31 -44.62 -11.41 50.51
C SER A 31 -45.67 -10.59 49.74
N GLY A 32 -45.55 -10.48 48.41
CA GLY A 32 -46.37 -9.60 47.58
C GLY A 32 -46.02 -8.12 47.66
N LEU A 33 -45.01 -7.74 48.45
CA LEU A 33 -44.55 -6.36 48.58
C LEU A 33 -43.74 -5.92 47.34
N SER A 34 -43.83 -4.64 46.99
CA SER A 34 -43.14 -4.07 45.83
C SER A 34 -41.62 -4.23 45.90
N VAL A 35 -41.03 -4.63 44.79
CA VAL A 35 -39.57 -4.70 44.61
C VAL A 35 -39.07 -3.39 44.02
N SER A 36 -37.97 -2.90 44.55
CA SER A 36 -37.22 -1.74 44.05
C SER A 36 -35.94 -2.19 43.34
N TYR A 37 -35.44 -1.37 42.41
CA TYR A 37 -34.28 -1.70 41.61
C TYR A 37 -33.25 -0.58 41.63
N SER A 38 -31.97 -0.95 41.53
CA SER A 38 -30.87 -0.04 41.31
C SER A 38 -29.86 -0.62 40.32
N SER A 39 -29.09 0.25 39.68
CA SER A 39 -27.94 -0.14 38.86
C SER A 39 -26.65 0.27 39.57
N SER A 40 -25.64 -0.60 39.53
CA SER A 40 -24.30 -0.31 40.07
C SER A 40 -23.52 0.69 39.23
N ASP A 41 -23.83 0.78 37.93
CA ASP A 41 -23.21 1.71 36.98
C ASP A 41 -24.28 2.32 36.07
N THR A 42 -24.67 3.54 36.43
CA THR A 42 -25.67 4.33 35.70
C THR A 42 -25.14 4.97 34.42
N SER A 43 -23.83 4.87 34.14
CA SER A 43 -23.28 5.26 32.84
C SER A 43 -23.52 4.20 31.75
N VAL A 44 -23.74 2.94 32.15
CA VAL A 44 -24.10 1.82 31.27
C VAL A 44 -25.62 1.71 31.11
N ALA A 45 -26.35 1.70 32.23
CA ALA A 45 -27.82 1.66 32.20
C ALA A 45 -28.45 2.31 33.44
N THR A 46 -29.51 3.10 33.25
CA THR A 46 -30.30 3.67 34.36
C THR A 46 -31.57 2.86 34.59
N VAL A 47 -32.07 2.86 35.83
CA VAL A 47 -33.34 2.22 36.19
C VAL A 47 -34.29 3.26 36.78
N ALA A 48 -35.49 3.39 36.21
CA ALA A 48 -36.58 4.24 36.70
C ALA A 48 -37.82 3.38 36.96
N GLY A 49 -38.21 3.23 38.23
CA GLY A 49 -39.20 2.22 38.62
C GLY A 49 -38.71 0.82 38.27
N SER A 50 -39.43 0.12 37.40
CA SER A 50 -39.00 -1.17 36.84
C SER A 50 -38.43 -1.08 35.42
N THR A 51 -38.29 0.13 34.85
CA THR A 51 -37.84 0.30 33.46
C THR A 51 -36.34 0.59 33.41
N VAL A 52 -35.61 -0.18 32.61
CA VAL A 52 -34.19 0.01 32.33
C VAL A 52 -34.02 0.78 31.02
N THR A 53 -33.16 1.78 31.02
CA THR A 53 -32.70 2.51 29.82
C THR A 53 -31.23 2.24 29.59
N ILE A 54 -30.88 1.82 28.37
CA ILE A 54 -29.51 1.52 27.96
C ILE A 54 -28.83 2.82 27.51
N LEU A 55 -27.60 3.05 27.97
CA LEU A 55 -26.86 4.29 27.70
C LEU A 55 -25.52 4.05 27.03
N LYS A 56 -24.84 2.93 27.30
CA LYS A 56 -23.55 2.56 26.70
C LYS A 56 -23.37 1.05 26.60
N ALA A 57 -22.49 0.62 25.69
CA ALA A 57 -21.98 -0.74 25.73
C ALA A 57 -21.13 -0.94 27.00
N GLY A 58 -21.23 -2.11 27.63
CA GLY A 58 -20.60 -2.38 28.92
C GLY A 58 -21.37 -3.40 29.74
N SER A 59 -21.01 -3.53 31.01
CA SER A 59 -21.70 -4.42 31.95
C SER A 59 -22.02 -3.67 33.24
N THR A 60 -23.18 -3.93 33.82
CA THR A 60 -23.62 -3.35 35.08
C THR A 60 -24.46 -4.35 35.87
N VAL A 61 -24.46 -4.26 37.19
CA VAL A 61 -25.26 -5.13 38.06
C VAL A 61 -26.57 -4.41 38.39
N ILE A 62 -27.69 -5.08 38.13
CA ILE A 62 -29.02 -4.66 38.56
C ILE A 62 -29.35 -5.37 39.86
N THR A 63 -29.62 -4.62 40.92
CA THR A 63 -29.98 -5.14 42.23
C THR A 63 -31.48 -4.99 42.45
N ALA A 64 -32.15 -6.11 42.75
CA ALA A 64 -33.53 -6.12 43.23
C ALA A 64 -33.54 -6.15 44.76
N SER A 65 -34.20 -5.16 45.38
CA SER A 65 -34.25 -4.98 46.83
C SER A 65 -35.69 -4.81 47.33
N GLN A 66 -35.95 -5.35 48.52
CA GLN A 66 -37.25 -5.27 49.18
C GLN A 66 -37.03 -5.02 50.68
N ALA A 67 -37.63 -3.96 51.23
CA ALA A 67 -37.33 -3.44 52.57
C ALA A 67 -38.12 -4.08 53.73
N GLY A 68 -39.11 -4.94 53.44
CA GLY A 68 -40.03 -5.48 54.44
C GLY A 68 -41.10 -4.48 54.91
N ASN A 69 -41.83 -4.87 55.96
CA ASN A 69 -42.86 -4.06 56.63
C ASN A 69 -43.09 -4.60 58.07
N ALA A 70 -44.17 -4.20 58.75
CA ALA A 70 -44.47 -4.69 60.11
C ALA A 70 -44.61 -6.23 60.23
N GLN A 71 -44.94 -6.92 59.14
CA GLN A 71 -45.17 -8.37 59.10
C GLN A 71 -43.95 -9.15 58.56
N TYR A 72 -43.20 -8.58 57.62
CA TYR A 72 -42.08 -9.24 56.96
C TYR A 72 -40.76 -8.49 57.17
N ALA A 73 -39.68 -9.20 57.48
CA ALA A 73 -38.33 -8.63 57.55
C ALA A 73 -37.80 -8.36 56.14
N ALA A 74 -36.89 -7.41 55.95
CA ALA A 74 -36.29 -7.13 54.63
C ALA A 74 -35.75 -8.41 53.97
N ALA A 75 -35.98 -8.57 52.66
CA ALA A 75 -35.44 -9.71 51.93
C ALA A 75 -33.96 -9.48 51.58
N THR A 76 -33.18 -10.56 51.50
CA THR A 76 -31.84 -10.51 50.91
C THR A 76 -31.95 -10.03 49.46
N SER A 77 -31.19 -9.00 49.09
CA SER A 77 -31.22 -8.47 47.73
C SER A 77 -30.64 -9.47 46.73
N VAL A 78 -31.22 -9.53 45.54
CA VAL A 78 -30.77 -10.41 44.45
C VAL A 78 -30.16 -9.55 43.35
N GLN A 79 -28.97 -9.95 42.89
CA GLN A 79 -28.20 -9.22 41.90
C GLN A 79 -28.17 -10.00 40.58
N GLN A 80 -28.35 -9.29 39.47
CA GLN A 80 -28.24 -9.84 38.13
C GLN A 80 -27.39 -8.94 37.25
N THR A 81 -26.44 -9.53 36.53
CA THR A 81 -25.60 -8.78 35.60
C THR A 81 -26.35 -8.51 34.30
N LEU A 82 -26.48 -7.23 33.95
CA LEU A 82 -26.88 -6.79 32.61
C LEU A 82 -25.62 -6.61 31.77
N THR A 83 -25.57 -7.28 30.62
CA THR A 83 -24.52 -7.08 29.62
C THR A 83 -25.10 -6.37 28.41
N VAL A 84 -24.46 -5.27 28.01
CA VAL A 84 -24.80 -4.49 26.81
C VAL A 84 -23.65 -4.61 25.82
N GLY A 85 -23.85 -5.37 24.74
CA GLY A 85 -22.92 -5.51 23.64
C GLY A 85 -22.83 -4.23 22.80
N ALA A 86 -21.66 -4.05 22.17
CA ALA A 86 -21.47 -2.98 21.20
C ALA A 86 -22.32 -3.23 19.94
N LYS A 87 -22.89 -2.17 19.36
CA LYS A 87 -23.70 -2.27 18.15
C LYS A 87 -22.81 -2.43 16.92
N ALA A 88 -23.02 -3.48 16.14
CA ALA A 88 -22.30 -3.65 14.88
C ALA A 88 -22.70 -2.57 13.86
N LEU A 89 -21.69 -1.91 13.29
CA LEU A 89 -21.87 -0.99 12.18
C LEU A 89 -21.60 -1.67 10.84
N THR A 90 -22.24 -1.14 9.81
CA THR A 90 -21.94 -1.48 8.42
C THR A 90 -21.28 -0.29 7.73
N ILE A 91 -20.61 -0.53 6.62
CA ILE A 91 -19.94 0.51 5.86
C ILE A 91 -20.27 0.37 4.37
N GLY A 92 -20.46 1.52 3.71
CA GLY A 92 -20.55 1.57 2.26
C GLY A 92 -19.24 1.15 1.61
N ALA A 93 -19.28 0.90 0.29
CA ALA A 93 -18.09 0.51 -0.46
C ALA A 93 -16.95 1.53 -0.28
N PRO A 94 -15.72 1.08 0.04
CA PRO A 94 -14.58 1.98 0.12
C PRO A 94 -14.16 2.44 -1.29
N THR A 95 -13.43 3.56 -1.35
CA THR A 95 -12.69 3.93 -2.55
C THR A 95 -11.30 3.33 -2.45
N LEU A 96 -11.04 2.24 -3.18
CA LEU A 96 -9.78 1.49 -3.15
C LEU A 96 -9.05 1.60 -4.50
N THR A 97 -7.79 2.00 -4.47
CA THR A 97 -6.90 1.93 -5.62
C THR A 97 -6.25 0.54 -5.66
N THR A 98 -6.57 -0.24 -6.69
CA THR A 98 -6.11 -1.63 -6.81
C THR A 98 -4.83 -1.78 -7.63
N THR A 99 -4.37 -0.72 -8.30
CA THR A 99 -3.16 -0.74 -9.12
C THR A 99 -2.16 0.30 -8.65
N LYS A 100 -0.90 -0.10 -8.49
CA LYS A 100 0.22 0.81 -8.26
C LYS A 100 1.48 0.37 -8.98
N GLU A 101 2.41 1.29 -9.17
CA GLU A 101 3.78 0.97 -9.56
C GLU A 101 4.57 0.49 -8.33
N TYR A 102 5.59 -0.36 -8.55
CA TYR A 102 6.43 -0.86 -7.48
C TYR A 102 7.05 0.30 -6.66
N ASP A 103 6.75 0.32 -5.37
CA ASP A 103 7.19 1.34 -4.41
C ASP A 103 7.85 0.72 -3.17
N GLY A 104 8.12 -0.59 -3.19
CA GLY A 104 8.75 -1.32 -2.09
C GLY A 104 7.85 -1.57 -0.87
N THR A 105 6.56 -1.23 -0.92
CA THR A 105 5.63 -1.36 0.21
C THR A 105 4.43 -2.24 -0.12
N THR A 106 3.74 -2.72 0.92
CA THR A 106 2.43 -3.41 0.77
C THR A 106 1.25 -2.44 0.78
N THR A 107 1.44 -1.13 0.96
CA THR A 107 0.30 -0.21 1.14
C THR A 107 -0.49 0.00 -0.17
N ALA A 108 -1.81 -0.06 -0.08
CA ALA A 108 -2.75 0.37 -1.12
C ALA A 108 -3.46 1.65 -0.66
N ALA A 109 -3.74 2.56 -1.60
CA ALA A 109 -4.49 3.77 -1.28
C ALA A 109 -5.98 3.42 -1.10
N VAL A 110 -6.54 3.78 0.06
CA VAL A 110 -7.94 3.52 0.39
C VAL A 110 -8.56 4.69 1.13
N THR A 111 -9.85 4.92 0.92
CA THR A 111 -10.69 5.79 1.75
C THR A 111 -11.92 5.01 2.18
N ALA A 112 -12.23 5.07 3.47
CA ALA A 112 -13.39 4.39 4.05
C ALA A 112 -14.70 4.89 3.44
N GLY A 113 -15.68 3.99 3.29
CA GLY A 113 -17.04 4.38 2.91
C GLY A 113 -17.80 5.05 4.04
N ALA A 114 -19.06 5.43 3.78
CA ALA A 114 -19.93 5.99 4.81
C ALA A 114 -20.41 4.90 5.78
N LEU A 115 -20.39 5.19 7.09
CA LEU A 115 -20.96 4.31 8.11
C LEU A 115 -22.49 4.30 8.05
N SER A 116 -23.08 3.15 8.38
CA SER A 116 -24.52 2.98 8.58
C SER A 116 -24.81 2.21 9.87
N GLY A 117 -25.89 2.60 10.54
CA GLY A 117 -26.33 2.01 11.81
C GLY A 117 -25.91 2.77 13.06
N VAL A 118 -25.32 3.96 12.91
CA VAL A 118 -25.04 4.91 14.01
C VAL A 118 -26.36 5.37 14.62
N VAL A 119 -26.45 5.41 15.95
CA VAL A 119 -27.65 5.73 16.70
C VAL A 119 -27.77 7.25 16.89
N GLY A 120 -28.91 7.81 16.50
CA GLY A 120 -29.25 9.22 16.78
C GLY A 120 -28.20 10.20 16.25
N SER A 121 -27.69 11.05 17.15
CA SER A 121 -26.69 12.08 16.86
C SER A 121 -25.28 11.70 17.32
N ASP A 122 -25.01 10.41 17.53
CA ASP A 122 -23.69 9.95 17.95
C ASP A 122 -22.61 10.35 16.94
N THR A 123 -21.46 10.76 17.46
CA THR A 123 -20.28 11.10 16.65
C THR A 123 -19.36 9.89 16.56
N VAL A 124 -19.46 9.19 15.42
CA VAL A 124 -18.63 8.04 15.06
C VAL A 124 -18.06 8.25 13.66
N THR A 125 -16.77 7.99 13.52
CA THR A 125 -16.03 8.09 12.25
C THR A 125 -15.41 6.75 11.92
N ALA A 126 -15.17 6.49 10.64
CA ALA A 126 -14.45 5.31 10.16
C ALA A 126 -13.15 5.72 9.47
N SER A 127 -12.09 4.96 9.75
CA SER A 127 -10.85 4.95 8.98
C SER A 127 -10.66 3.58 8.34
N ALA A 128 -9.96 3.57 7.21
CA ALA A 128 -9.59 2.35 6.50
C ALA A 128 -8.08 2.33 6.25
N THR A 129 -7.47 1.16 6.40
CA THR A 129 -6.15 0.85 5.87
C THR A 129 -6.28 -0.28 4.87
N ALA A 130 -5.41 -0.31 3.86
CA ALA A 130 -5.42 -1.36 2.85
C ALA A 130 -4.00 -1.81 2.52
N GLU A 131 -3.80 -3.13 2.46
CA GLU A 131 -2.49 -3.74 2.24
C GLU A 131 -2.58 -4.88 1.23
N TYR A 132 -1.68 -4.87 0.24
CA TYR A 132 -1.36 -6.01 -0.60
C TYR A 132 -0.73 -7.12 0.25
N ASP A 133 -1.00 -8.37 -0.11
CA ASP A 133 -0.39 -9.57 0.46
C ASP A 133 1.15 -9.58 0.36
N THR A 134 1.72 -9.04 -0.73
CA THR A 134 3.16 -8.86 -0.90
C THR A 134 3.49 -7.57 -1.64
N ALA A 135 4.68 -7.00 -1.36
CA ALA A 135 5.14 -5.74 -1.96
C ALA A 135 5.70 -5.89 -3.39
N GLY A 136 5.92 -7.12 -3.87
CA GLY A 136 6.52 -7.40 -5.18
C GLY A 136 5.53 -7.26 -6.33
N LEU A 137 6.06 -7.20 -7.55
CA LEU A 137 5.30 -7.21 -8.80
C LEU A 137 4.34 -8.41 -8.85
N GLY A 138 3.15 -8.19 -9.40
CA GLY A 138 2.20 -9.26 -9.65
C GLY A 138 0.82 -8.77 -10.07
N THR A 139 0.06 -9.68 -10.65
CA THR A 139 -1.38 -9.52 -10.92
C THR A 139 -2.17 -10.42 -9.99
N SER A 140 -3.47 -10.15 -9.84
CA SER A 140 -4.37 -10.91 -8.98
C SER A 140 -3.90 -10.99 -7.53
N LYS A 141 -3.23 -9.93 -7.07
CA LYS A 141 -2.77 -9.80 -5.69
C LYS A 141 -3.98 -9.58 -4.77
N THR A 142 -3.91 -10.15 -3.58
CA THR A 142 -4.93 -9.92 -2.54
C THR A 142 -4.65 -8.61 -1.83
N ILE A 143 -5.68 -7.78 -1.65
CA ILE A 143 -5.67 -6.56 -0.85
C ILE A 143 -6.64 -6.75 0.31
N MET A 144 -6.14 -6.68 1.55
CA MET A 144 -6.96 -6.69 2.76
C MET A 144 -7.25 -5.26 3.20
N VAL A 145 -8.52 -4.90 3.30
CA VAL A 145 -9.01 -3.62 3.81
C VAL A 145 -9.48 -3.81 5.25
N SER A 146 -8.86 -3.10 6.18
CA SER A 146 -9.21 -3.12 7.60
C SER A 146 -9.87 -1.82 8.01
N TYR A 147 -10.94 -1.90 8.81
CA TYR A 147 -11.67 -0.74 9.30
C TYR A 147 -11.45 -0.53 10.79
N SER A 148 -11.35 0.73 11.19
CA SER A 148 -11.33 1.14 12.59
C SER A 148 -12.30 2.28 12.82
N LEU A 149 -12.84 2.34 14.04
CA LEU A 149 -13.77 3.38 14.46
C LEU A 149 -13.07 4.40 15.34
N GLY A 150 -13.41 5.67 15.16
CA GLY A 150 -13.00 6.79 16.00
C GLY A 150 -14.18 7.70 16.34
N GLY A 151 -13.95 8.71 17.17
CA GLY A 151 -14.98 9.63 17.64
C GLY A 151 -15.45 9.33 19.06
N ALA A 152 -16.21 10.25 19.64
CA ALA A 152 -16.52 10.26 21.06
C ALA A 152 -17.38 9.07 21.52
N GLN A 153 -18.22 8.52 20.63
CA GLN A 153 -19.11 7.39 20.93
C GLN A 153 -18.62 6.06 20.36
N ALA A 154 -17.43 6.01 19.74
CA ALA A 154 -16.94 4.81 19.05
C ALA A 154 -16.92 3.54 19.92
N GLY A 155 -16.67 3.66 21.23
CA GLY A 155 -16.66 2.52 22.16
C GLY A 155 -18.00 1.81 22.34
N ASN A 156 -19.11 2.41 21.89
CA ASN A 156 -20.42 1.77 21.90
C ASN A 156 -20.71 0.89 20.67
N TYR A 157 -19.77 0.84 19.73
CA TYR A 157 -19.94 0.20 18.43
C TYR A 157 -18.82 -0.79 18.15
N SER A 158 -19.10 -1.81 17.36
CA SER A 158 -18.07 -2.67 16.77
C SER A 158 -17.82 -2.26 15.33
N ALA A 159 -16.54 -2.28 14.93
CA ALA A 159 -16.12 -1.90 13.59
C ALA A 159 -16.77 -2.81 12.53
N PRO A 160 -17.04 -2.28 11.33
CA PRO A 160 -17.46 -3.09 10.19
C PRO A 160 -16.47 -4.22 9.92
N ALA A 161 -16.97 -5.32 9.36
CA ALA A 161 -16.11 -6.43 8.96
C ALA A 161 -15.07 -5.97 7.92
N ASN A 162 -13.84 -6.46 8.06
CA ASN A 162 -12.79 -6.28 7.07
C ASN A 162 -13.23 -6.84 5.71
N SER A 163 -12.64 -6.34 4.63
CA SER A 163 -12.97 -6.74 3.27
C SER A 163 -11.71 -7.17 2.52
N GLU A 164 -11.84 -8.16 1.64
CA GLU A 164 -10.75 -8.63 0.78
C GLU A 164 -11.10 -8.44 -0.68
N VAL A 165 -10.10 -8.07 -1.48
CA VAL A 165 -10.21 -7.95 -2.94
C VAL A 165 -9.01 -8.65 -3.58
N THR A 166 -9.22 -9.43 -4.64
CA THR A 166 -8.17 -10.28 -5.25
C THR A 166 -7.73 -9.83 -6.65
N ASN A 167 -8.06 -8.61 -7.04
CA ASN A 167 -7.72 -8.04 -8.35
C ASN A 167 -6.60 -7.00 -8.28
N GLY A 168 -5.80 -7.01 -7.21
CA GLY A 168 -4.68 -6.09 -7.04
C GLY A 168 -3.59 -6.31 -8.10
N VAL A 169 -2.97 -5.22 -8.54
CA VAL A 169 -1.86 -5.23 -9.50
C VAL A 169 -0.74 -4.32 -9.00
N ILE A 170 0.49 -4.84 -8.96
CA ILE A 170 1.70 -4.06 -8.79
C ILE A 170 2.50 -4.16 -10.08
N THR A 171 2.71 -3.05 -10.78
CA THR A 171 3.46 -2.99 -12.04
C THR A 171 4.93 -2.69 -11.81
N ALA A 172 5.78 -3.08 -12.76
CA ALA A 172 7.21 -2.83 -12.66
C ALA A 172 7.52 -1.33 -12.66
N LYS A 173 8.47 -0.92 -11.82
CA LYS A 173 8.97 0.46 -11.84
C LYS A 173 10.00 0.67 -12.94
N ALA A 174 9.86 1.75 -13.70
CA ALA A 174 10.82 2.05 -14.76
C ALA A 174 12.13 2.61 -14.21
N LEU A 175 13.24 2.01 -14.61
CA LEU A 175 14.60 2.49 -14.35
C LEU A 175 15.24 3.03 -15.63
N THR A 176 16.20 3.92 -15.46
CA THR A 176 17.10 4.39 -16.53
C THR A 176 18.55 4.10 -16.16
N ILE A 177 19.43 4.07 -17.17
CA ILE A 177 20.87 3.97 -16.98
C ILE A 177 21.49 5.36 -17.10
N THR A 178 22.35 5.71 -16.15
CA THR A 178 23.09 6.97 -16.09
C THR A 178 24.59 6.71 -15.91
N GLY A 179 25.42 7.76 -15.96
CA GLY A 179 26.85 7.67 -15.65
C GLY A 179 27.74 7.13 -16.78
N ILE A 180 27.18 6.91 -17.97
CA ILE A 180 27.93 6.47 -19.15
C ILE A 180 28.07 7.57 -20.20
N SER A 181 29.07 7.43 -21.06
CA SER A 181 29.28 8.24 -22.26
C SER A 181 29.88 7.35 -23.36
N ILE A 182 30.01 7.89 -24.57
CA ILE A 182 30.66 7.18 -25.69
C ILE A 182 31.98 7.86 -26.02
N ALA A 183 33.05 7.07 -26.12
CA ALA A 183 34.34 7.60 -26.53
C ALA A 183 34.33 7.99 -28.02
N ASN A 184 35.01 9.09 -28.34
CA ASN A 184 35.39 9.37 -29.72
C ASN A 184 36.34 8.28 -30.22
N LYS A 185 36.26 7.94 -31.50
CA LYS A 185 37.17 6.97 -32.14
C LYS A 185 37.79 7.57 -33.40
N THR A 186 38.94 7.03 -33.78
CA THR A 186 39.45 7.18 -35.15
C THR A 186 38.74 6.19 -36.06
N TYR A 187 38.59 6.56 -37.33
CA TYR A 187 37.98 5.69 -38.33
C TYR A 187 38.73 4.35 -38.43
N ASP A 188 38.00 3.25 -38.23
CA ASP A 188 38.49 1.88 -38.29
C ASP A 188 37.63 0.99 -39.21
N GLY A 189 36.70 1.59 -39.96
CA GLY A 189 35.76 0.89 -40.83
C GLY A 189 34.62 0.15 -40.13
N THR A 190 34.43 0.30 -38.81
CA THR A 190 33.37 -0.37 -38.05
C THR A 190 32.45 0.62 -37.32
N THR A 191 31.21 0.19 -37.06
CA THR A 191 30.23 0.95 -36.25
C THR A 191 30.36 0.68 -34.76
N ALA A 192 31.27 -0.20 -34.32
CA ALA A 192 31.45 -0.49 -32.90
C ALA A 192 31.86 0.78 -32.14
N ALA A 193 31.16 1.05 -31.04
CA ALA A 193 31.42 2.18 -30.15
C ALA A 193 31.85 1.69 -28.77
N THR A 194 32.73 2.45 -28.11
CA THR A 194 33.21 2.12 -26.77
C THR A 194 32.44 2.93 -25.73
N ILE A 195 31.73 2.23 -24.85
CA ILE A 195 31.09 2.82 -23.68
C ILE A 195 32.17 3.17 -22.65
N THR A 196 32.13 4.38 -22.12
CA THR A 196 32.98 4.86 -21.03
C THR A 196 32.14 5.30 -19.83
N GLY A 197 32.79 5.55 -18.69
CA GLY A 197 32.13 5.90 -17.44
C GLY A 197 31.74 4.68 -16.60
N THR A 198 30.90 4.90 -15.59
CA THR A 198 30.41 3.84 -14.70
C THR A 198 28.89 3.89 -14.70
N ALA A 199 28.27 2.86 -15.25
CA ALA A 199 26.83 2.77 -15.33
C ALA A 199 26.20 2.70 -13.93
N ALA A 200 25.11 3.43 -13.74
CA ALA A 200 24.30 3.39 -12.53
C ALA A 200 22.80 3.36 -12.89
N TYR A 201 22.01 2.57 -12.15
CA TYR A 201 20.56 2.68 -12.22
C TYR A 201 20.09 3.99 -11.59
N SER A 202 19.15 4.65 -12.24
CA SER A 202 18.42 5.79 -11.69
C SER A 202 16.92 5.45 -11.62
N GLY A 203 16.28 5.82 -10.51
CA GLY A 203 14.87 5.53 -10.22
C GLY A 203 14.59 4.41 -9.21
N LEU A 204 15.62 3.86 -8.56
CA LEU A 204 15.46 2.85 -7.50
C LEU A 204 14.62 3.39 -6.33
N VAL A 205 13.91 2.49 -5.66
CA VAL A 205 13.04 2.81 -4.54
C VAL A 205 13.85 2.90 -3.24
N GLY A 206 13.60 3.95 -2.44
CA GLY A 206 14.14 4.09 -1.10
C GLY A 206 15.67 4.06 -1.07
N SER A 207 16.23 3.18 -0.24
CA SER A 207 17.69 2.98 -0.09
C SER A 207 18.21 1.75 -0.83
N GLU A 208 17.45 1.22 -1.79
CA GLU A 208 17.89 0.08 -2.59
C GLU A 208 19.13 0.42 -3.42
N SER A 209 20.04 -0.54 -3.53
CA SER A 209 21.25 -0.41 -4.33
C SER A 209 21.56 -1.74 -5.00
N PHE A 210 21.82 -1.68 -6.29
CA PHE A 210 22.16 -2.84 -7.12
C PHE A 210 23.34 -2.50 -8.02
N ALA A 211 24.22 -3.47 -8.27
CA ALA A 211 25.19 -3.37 -9.34
C ALA A 211 24.46 -3.43 -10.70
N VAL A 212 24.85 -2.56 -11.64
CA VAL A 212 24.31 -2.61 -12.99
C VAL A 212 24.74 -3.90 -13.68
N ALA A 213 23.77 -4.57 -14.32
CA ALA A 213 23.95 -5.87 -14.94
C ALA A 213 23.61 -5.83 -16.45
N GLY A 214 23.94 -6.93 -17.13
CA GLY A 214 23.77 -7.09 -18.57
C GLY A 214 25.10 -7.11 -19.33
N THR A 215 25.00 -7.19 -20.65
CA THR A 215 26.15 -7.17 -21.57
C THR A 215 25.96 -6.02 -22.54
N PRO A 216 26.29 -4.78 -22.13
CA PRO A 216 25.95 -3.62 -22.92
C PRO A 216 26.78 -3.54 -24.19
N SER A 217 26.15 -3.13 -25.29
CA SER A 217 26.77 -2.87 -26.58
C SER A 217 26.36 -1.50 -27.08
N ALA A 218 27.30 -0.81 -27.73
CA ALA A 218 27.09 0.50 -28.31
C ALA A 218 27.52 0.50 -29.79
N VAL A 219 26.67 1.07 -30.64
CA VAL A 219 26.86 1.06 -32.09
C VAL A 219 26.56 2.44 -32.66
N PHE A 220 27.52 3.01 -33.38
CA PHE A 220 27.32 4.20 -34.20
C PHE A 220 26.32 3.92 -35.32
N ASP A 221 25.51 4.92 -35.66
CA ASP A 221 24.54 4.84 -36.77
C ASP A 221 25.17 4.47 -38.13
N SER A 222 26.44 4.80 -38.33
CA SER A 222 27.19 4.60 -39.56
C SER A 222 28.69 4.68 -39.31
N VAL A 223 29.47 4.10 -40.23
CA VAL A 223 30.95 4.12 -40.17
C VAL A 223 31.57 5.46 -40.58
N ALA A 224 30.79 6.37 -41.16
CA ALA A 224 31.31 7.59 -41.75
C ALA A 224 31.98 8.50 -40.71
N VAL A 225 33.09 9.14 -41.10
CA VAL A 225 33.73 10.21 -40.32
C VAL A 225 32.74 11.36 -40.11
N GLY A 226 32.70 11.90 -38.90
CA GLY A 226 31.79 13.00 -38.55
C GLY A 226 31.75 13.28 -37.06
N ASN A 227 31.26 14.46 -36.71
CA ASN A 227 31.04 14.87 -35.33
C ASN A 227 29.60 14.62 -34.90
N GLY A 228 29.37 14.37 -33.61
CA GLY A 228 28.04 14.22 -33.02
C GLY A 228 27.23 13.05 -33.58
N LYS A 229 27.91 11.97 -33.98
CA LYS A 229 27.25 10.79 -34.54
C LYS A 229 26.42 10.09 -33.48
N SER A 230 25.19 9.74 -33.81
CA SER A 230 24.29 9.05 -32.88
C SER A 230 24.77 7.63 -32.59
N VAL A 231 24.60 7.22 -31.34
CA VAL A 231 24.98 5.90 -30.86
C VAL A 231 23.78 5.24 -30.21
N THR A 232 23.45 4.04 -30.68
CA THR A 232 22.44 3.20 -30.04
C THR A 232 23.13 2.34 -28.99
N VAL A 233 22.63 2.40 -27.76
CA VAL A 233 23.10 1.55 -26.66
C VAL A 233 21.99 0.56 -26.28
N SER A 234 22.38 -0.69 -26.07
CA SER A 234 21.47 -1.77 -25.67
C SER A 234 22.18 -2.76 -24.75
N GLY A 235 21.43 -3.69 -24.15
CA GLY A 235 22.00 -4.83 -23.41
C GLY A 235 22.07 -4.67 -21.90
N TYR A 236 21.64 -3.54 -21.33
CA TYR A 236 21.41 -3.42 -19.88
C TYR A 236 20.14 -4.18 -19.48
N THR A 237 20.15 -4.82 -18.31
CA THR A 237 18.99 -5.58 -17.78
C THR A 237 18.43 -4.92 -16.52
N ALA A 238 17.18 -5.19 -16.17
CA ALA A 238 16.65 -4.78 -14.86
C ALA A 238 17.31 -5.60 -13.73
N PRO A 239 17.46 -5.03 -12.51
CA PRO A 239 18.08 -5.74 -11.39
C PRO A 239 17.18 -6.85 -10.82
N THR A 240 15.86 -6.69 -10.88
CA THR A 240 14.86 -7.67 -10.43
C THR A 240 13.61 -7.57 -11.30
N ALA A 241 12.67 -8.51 -11.15
CA ALA A 241 11.37 -8.46 -11.82
C ALA A 241 10.49 -7.27 -11.40
N ASN A 242 10.78 -6.63 -10.27
CA ASN A 242 10.03 -5.44 -9.80
C ASN A 242 10.35 -4.18 -10.63
N TYR A 243 11.36 -4.25 -11.48
CA TYR A 243 11.82 -3.14 -12.29
C TYR A 243 11.78 -3.47 -13.78
N SER A 244 11.58 -2.46 -14.60
CA SER A 244 11.86 -2.48 -16.04
C SER A 244 13.01 -1.54 -16.34
N ILE A 245 13.72 -1.76 -17.46
CA ILE A 245 14.87 -0.94 -17.83
C ILE A 245 14.63 -0.24 -19.17
N SER A 246 14.76 1.08 -19.17
CA SER A 246 14.84 1.88 -20.39
C SER A 246 16.31 2.06 -20.78
N GLN A 247 16.66 1.66 -22.01
CA GLN A 247 18.03 1.77 -22.50
C GLN A 247 18.43 3.25 -22.68
N PRO A 248 19.72 3.61 -22.53
CA PRO A 248 20.21 4.96 -22.80
C PRO A 248 19.84 5.44 -24.21
N THR A 249 19.43 6.70 -24.32
CA THR A 249 19.15 7.36 -25.59
C THR A 249 19.87 8.70 -25.67
N GLY A 250 19.99 9.26 -26.87
CA GLY A 250 20.58 10.58 -27.09
C GLY A 250 22.11 10.64 -26.94
N LEU A 251 22.81 9.51 -26.84
CA LEU A 251 24.26 9.47 -26.78
C LEU A 251 24.87 9.72 -28.17
N THR A 252 25.93 10.53 -28.19
CA THR A 252 26.67 10.85 -29.41
C THR A 252 28.17 10.84 -29.16
N ALA A 253 28.95 10.59 -30.21
CA ALA A 253 30.41 10.73 -30.21
C ALA A 253 30.93 11.02 -31.63
N ASN A 254 32.20 11.39 -31.74
CA ASN A 254 32.84 11.70 -33.01
C ASN A 254 33.59 10.48 -33.56
N ILE A 255 33.50 10.27 -34.88
CA ILE A 255 34.43 9.43 -35.63
C ILE A 255 35.37 10.38 -36.37
N GLY A 256 36.61 10.49 -35.89
CA GLY A 256 37.65 11.28 -36.55
C GLY A 256 38.24 10.55 -37.76
N ALA A 257 38.73 11.29 -38.74
CA ALA A 257 39.43 10.70 -39.88
C ALA A 257 40.65 9.89 -39.44
N ALA A 258 40.91 8.77 -40.11
CA ALA A 258 42.18 8.09 -39.97
C ALA A 258 43.29 9.01 -40.52
N SER A 259 44.39 9.15 -39.78
CA SER A 259 45.56 9.90 -40.24
C SER A 259 46.43 8.99 -41.11
N LEU A 260 46.83 9.47 -42.29
CA LEU A 260 47.84 8.82 -43.13
C LEU A 260 49.18 9.51 -42.89
N SER A 261 50.24 8.74 -42.66
CA SER A 261 51.61 9.26 -42.64
C SER A 261 52.27 9.12 -44.01
N SER A 262 53.34 9.87 -44.28
CA SER A 262 54.08 9.80 -45.54
C SER A 262 54.68 8.42 -45.84
N GLY A 263 54.88 7.59 -44.81
CA GLY A 263 55.34 6.21 -44.96
C GLY A 263 54.24 5.23 -45.36
N ASP A 264 52.97 5.60 -45.21
CA ASP A 264 51.81 4.75 -45.53
C ASP A 264 51.40 4.86 -47.00
N ILE A 265 51.94 5.86 -47.72
CA ILE A 265 51.63 6.17 -49.11
C ILE A 265 52.84 5.79 -49.99
N THR A 266 52.66 4.78 -50.82
CA THR A 266 53.61 4.43 -51.87
C THR A 266 53.23 5.16 -53.14
N ILE A 267 54.15 5.98 -53.67
CA ILE A 267 54.00 6.62 -54.98
C ILE A 267 54.89 5.87 -55.97
N THR A 268 54.30 5.36 -57.05
CA THR A 268 55.01 4.61 -58.09
C THR A 268 54.90 5.34 -59.43
N PRO A 269 56.02 5.68 -60.10
CA PRO A 269 56.01 6.23 -61.46
C PRO A 269 55.54 5.18 -62.47
N VAL A 270 54.72 5.56 -63.45
CA VAL A 270 54.25 4.64 -64.51
C VAL A 270 54.89 4.90 -65.89
N GLY A 271 55.94 5.74 -65.94
CA GLY A 271 56.81 5.88 -67.11
C GLY A 271 56.33 6.83 -68.21
N ASP A 272 55.11 7.36 -68.13
CA ASP A 272 54.53 8.36 -69.05
C ASP A 272 54.48 9.78 -68.45
N GLY A 273 55.16 10.00 -67.32
CA GLY A 273 55.10 11.24 -66.55
C GLY A 273 53.98 11.28 -65.51
N SER A 274 53.13 10.24 -65.45
CA SER A 274 52.11 10.10 -64.40
C SER A 274 52.59 9.19 -63.24
N PHE A 275 51.86 9.26 -62.12
CA PHE A 275 52.13 8.53 -60.90
C PHE A 275 50.88 7.79 -60.43
N THR A 276 51.05 6.62 -59.84
CA THR A 276 50.01 5.94 -59.06
C THR A 276 50.35 6.02 -57.58
N ALA A 277 49.39 6.40 -56.75
CA ALA A 277 49.52 6.35 -55.30
C ALA A 277 48.69 5.19 -54.74
N SER A 278 49.28 4.38 -53.89
CA SER A 278 48.59 3.36 -53.10
C SER A 278 48.87 3.59 -51.62
N ALA A 279 47.85 3.52 -50.79
CA ALA A 279 48.01 3.57 -49.35
C ALA A 279 47.85 2.16 -48.75
N THR A 280 48.76 1.76 -47.85
CA THR A 280 48.68 0.48 -47.15
C THR A 280 47.99 0.69 -45.80
N GLY A 281 47.07 -0.19 -45.40
CA GLY A 281 46.42 -0.13 -44.08
C GLY A 281 45.16 0.74 -43.96
N VAL A 282 44.71 1.40 -45.04
CA VAL A 282 43.42 2.11 -45.10
C VAL A 282 42.39 1.34 -45.90
N SER A 283 41.50 0.64 -45.19
CA SER A 283 40.26 0.12 -45.73
C SER A 283 39.29 1.28 -46.03
N GLY A 284 38.87 1.45 -47.29
CA GLY A 284 37.66 2.24 -47.61
C GLY A 284 37.83 3.64 -48.21
N LEU A 285 39.03 4.08 -48.58
CA LEU A 285 39.18 5.27 -49.46
C LEU A 285 38.79 4.88 -50.89
N GLY A 286 37.50 5.04 -51.23
CA GLY A 286 37.04 5.02 -52.61
C GLY A 286 37.84 6.05 -53.41
N GLY A 287 38.63 5.58 -54.37
CA GLY A 287 39.60 6.40 -55.09
C GLY A 287 38.97 7.60 -55.79
N ARG A 288 39.11 8.79 -55.22
CA ARG A 288 39.01 10.03 -56.01
C ARG A 288 40.39 10.29 -56.60
N ARG A 289 40.52 10.02 -57.90
CA ARG A 289 41.65 10.51 -58.70
C ARG A 289 41.67 12.03 -58.59
N ALA A 290 42.77 12.60 -58.10
CA ALA A 290 43.05 14.01 -58.33
C ALA A 290 43.26 14.17 -59.84
N ALA A 291 42.44 15.02 -60.47
CA ALA A 291 42.66 15.49 -61.83
C ALA A 291 43.75 16.57 -61.82
#